data_AF-A0AAV5QY26-F1
#
_entry.id   AF-A0AAV5QY26-F1
#
_cell.length_a   1.000
_cell.length_b   1.000
_cell.length_c   1.000
_cell.angle_alpha   90.00
_cell.angle_beta   90.00
_cell.angle_gamma   90.00
#
_symmetry.space_group_name_H-M   'P 1'
#
loop_
_entity.id
_entity.type
_entity.pdbx_description
1 polymer ?
#
loop_
_entity_poly.entity_id
_entity_poly.type
_entity_poly.pdbx_seq_one_letter_code
_entity_poly.pdbx_strand_id
1 'polypeptide(L)'
;MIPRDLDFVQLSAKEPKLIKYIDSSTGRFEFDNHDALIELTQLLIRLDLGYIIKLKRENICPNYFNRLDYVQFIRQLLLLTPKLENFKIVGLDIGTSQSCIYPLICSKYIPQILKMYATDIVAEFIDNAVTYVEMNNLQSIIHPKLVDKDTNYFKVLDDELLDFEITSFTMCNPPFYSSLNEMSSKNGMKGSFVKKLTVGHSSELITDGGEFKFISKMLSESELVKNKVTWFTTLVGKHSTVLHLIPLLKAKENSISYGIHRFKSGLFTTRWILFWTFKMEYKPPIELFNYYTSKLNNKKFIKKVSFDNNLSEISIRTKVLSKLKSLPYISLHLKNTISITLPGDVFSRSYRRSLKVKNDGSVYIFEIFLESRYIIWRNGYNYKIFESFVNMINSL
;
A
#
# COMPACT_ATOMS: atom_id res chain seq x y z
N MET A 1 -9.02 -11.56 -12.79
CA MET A 1 -8.28 -11.99 -11.60
C MET A 1 -8.44 -13.49 -11.47
N ILE A 2 -7.33 -14.19 -11.54
CA ILE A 2 -7.23 -15.64 -11.39
C ILE A 2 -7.73 -16.07 -9.98
N PRO A 3 -8.42 -17.21 -9.86
CA PRO A 3 -8.83 -17.75 -8.57
C PRO A 3 -7.63 -18.01 -7.65
N ARG A 4 -7.84 -17.91 -6.33
CA ARG A 4 -6.80 -18.24 -5.33
C ARG A 4 -6.68 -19.73 -5.07
N ASP A 5 -7.81 -20.43 -5.14
CA ASP A 5 -7.85 -21.89 -5.06
C ASP A 5 -7.51 -22.43 -6.45
N LEU A 6 -6.22 -22.70 -6.64
CA LEU A 6 -5.68 -23.17 -7.91
C LEU A 6 -6.02 -24.65 -8.13
N ASP A 7 -6.70 -24.93 -9.23
CA ASP A 7 -6.89 -26.29 -9.73
C ASP A 7 -5.66 -26.69 -10.57
N PHE A 8 -4.75 -27.46 -9.95
CA PHE A 8 -3.52 -27.88 -10.60
C PHE A 8 -3.71 -28.88 -11.74
N VAL A 9 -4.85 -29.58 -11.79
CA VAL A 9 -5.21 -30.43 -12.93
C VAL A 9 -5.54 -29.54 -14.13
N GLN A 10 -6.38 -28.53 -13.95
CA GLN A 10 -6.70 -27.57 -15.01
C GLN A 10 -5.49 -26.73 -15.43
N LEU A 11 -4.64 -26.32 -14.49
CA LEU A 11 -3.41 -25.60 -14.81
C LEU A 11 -2.45 -26.48 -15.62
N SER A 12 -2.33 -27.76 -15.28
CA SER A 12 -1.51 -28.72 -16.02
C SER A 12 -2.00 -28.97 -17.44
N ALA A 13 -3.31 -28.87 -17.68
CA ALA A 13 -3.85 -28.91 -19.05
C ALA A 13 -3.41 -27.69 -19.90
N LYS A 14 -3.18 -26.53 -19.25
CA LYS A 14 -2.71 -25.29 -19.90
C LYS A 14 -1.19 -25.17 -19.96
N GLU A 15 -0.48 -25.85 -19.07
CA GLU A 15 0.97 -25.90 -18.97
C GLU A 15 1.40 -27.32 -18.57
N PRO A 16 1.58 -28.23 -19.56
CA PRO A 16 1.88 -29.64 -19.29
C PRO A 16 3.13 -29.87 -18.44
N LYS A 17 4.06 -28.91 -18.43
CA LYS A 17 5.27 -28.95 -17.59
C LYS A 17 4.97 -28.99 -16.10
N LEU A 18 3.79 -28.55 -15.66
CA LEU A 18 3.41 -28.58 -14.24
C LEU A 18 3.11 -29.99 -13.71
N ILE A 19 2.78 -30.94 -14.59
CA ILE A 19 2.39 -32.31 -14.20
C ILE A 19 3.48 -32.97 -13.35
N LYS A 20 4.76 -32.76 -13.70
CA LYS A 20 5.89 -33.36 -12.99
C LYS A 20 6.10 -32.82 -11.56
N TYR A 21 5.39 -31.76 -11.18
CA TYR A 21 5.45 -31.14 -9.85
C TYR A 21 4.18 -31.43 -9.04
N ILE A 22 3.33 -32.35 -9.50
CA ILE A 22 2.18 -32.84 -8.76
C ILE A 22 2.54 -34.22 -8.22
N ASP A 23 2.52 -34.36 -6.90
CA ASP A 23 2.72 -35.64 -6.24
C ASP A 23 1.59 -36.60 -6.68
N SER A 24 1.97 -37.69 -7.35
CA SER A 24 1.01 -38.67 -7.90
C SER A 24 0.23 -39.43 -6.83
N SER A 25 0.73 -39.50 -5.59
CA SER A 25 0.09 -40.19 -4.48
C SER A 25 -0.89 -39.28 -3.71
N THR A 26 -0.58 -37.99 -3.59
CA THR A 26 -1.38 -37.04 -2.81
C THR A 26 -2.18 -36.05 -3.65
N GLY A 27 -1.87 -35.92 -4.94
CA GLY A 27 -2.42 -34.91 -5.84
C GLY A 27 -1.99 -33.47 -5.50
N ARG A 28 -1.02 -33.29 -4.61
CA ARG A 28 -0.58 -31.98 -4.12
C ARG A 28 0.54 -31.43 -4.97
N PHE A 29 0.51 -30.12 -5.22
CA PHE A 29 1.57 -29.41 -5.90
C PHE A 29 2.79 -29.20 -4.97
N GLU A 30 3.99 -29.40 -5.50
CA GLU A 30 5.26 -29.26 -4.79
C GLU A 30 5.69 -27.78 -4.62
N PHE A 31 5.09 -27.08 -3.65
CA PHE A 31 5.45 -25.68 -3.39
C PHE A 31 6.86 -25.46 -2.81
N ASP A 32 7.52 -26.51 -2.31
CA ASP A 32 8.90 -26.44 -1.81
C ASP A 32 9.94 -26.58 -2.93
N ASN A 33 9.52 -26.92 -4.14
CA ASN A 33 10.37 -27.06 -5.31
C ASN A 33 10.52 -25.71 -6.05
N HIS A 34 11.74 -25.18 -6.11
CA HIS A 34 12.00 -23.86 -6.69
C HIS A 34 11.65 -23.78 -8.19
N ASP A 35 11.92 -24.85 -8.95
CA ASP A 35 11.60 -24.88 -10.38
C ASP A 35 10.08 -24.95 -10.59
N ALA A 36 9.37 -25.66 -9.72
CA ALA A 36 7.91 -25.69 -9.70
C ALA A 36 7.32 -24.29 -9.46
N LEU A 37 7.89 -23.54 -8.50
CA LEU A 37 7.48 -22.17 -8.20
C LEU A 37 7.71 -21.21 -9.37
N ILE A 38 8.85 -21.34 -10.07
CA ILE A 38 9.14 -20.54 -11.27
C ILE A 38 8.09 -20.81 -12.35
N GLU A 39 7.87 -22.08 -12.71
CA GLU A 39 6.93 -22.45 -13.77
C GLU A 39 5.51 -22.00 -13.42
N LEU A 40 5.08 -22.22 -12.16
CA LEU A 40 3.79 -21.75 -11.68
C LEU A 40 3.69 -20.22 -11.74
N THR A 41 4.70 -19.48 -11.28
CA THR A 41 4.65 -18.01 -11.24
C THR A 41 4.58 -17.42 -12.64
N GLN A 42 5.36 -17.92 -13.59
CA GLN A 42 5.30 -17.50 -14.99
C GLN A 42 3.93 -17.80 -15.60
N LEU A 43 3.36 -18.98 -15.31
CA LEU A 43 2.02 -19.33 -15.76
C LEU A 43 0.95 -18.39 -15.19
N LEU A 44 1.01 -18.08 -13.89
CA LEU A 44 0.04 -17.18 -13.24
C LEU A 44 0.12 -15.77 -13.83
N ILE A 45 1.33 -15.26 -14.10
CA ILE A 45 1.54 -13.97 -14.77
C ILE A 45 0.93 -13.99 -16.18
N ARG A 46 1.15 -15.07 -16.93
CA ARG A 46 0.58 -15.24 -18.27
C ARG A 46 -0.94 -15.30 -18.25
N LEU A 47 -1.52 -16.09 -17.35
CA LEU A 47 -2.97 -16.28 -17.29
C LEU A 47 -3.71 -15.07 -16.74
N ASP A 48 -3.16 -14.39 -15.73
CA ASP A 48 -3.87 -13.28 -15.05
C ASP A 48 -3.56 -11.92 -15.66
N LEU A 49 -2.29 -11.67 -16.01
CA LEU A 49 -1.88 -10.38 -16.57
C LEU A 49 -1.91 -10.39 -18.10
N GLY A 50 -1.71 -11.55 -18.72
CA GLY A 50 -1.50 -11.67 -20.16
C GLY A 50 -0.06 -11.40 -20.59
N TYR A 51 0.89 -11.42 -19.64
CA TYR A 51 2.28 -11.07 -19.88
C TYR A 51 3.20 -12.30 -19.86
N ILE A 52 4.31 -12.21 -20.58
CA ILE A 52 5.34 -13.25 -20.66
C ILE A 52 6.61 -12.71 -19.99
N ILE A 53 7.14 -13.46 -19.04
CA ILE A 53 8.45 -13.20 -18.41
C ILE A 53 9.27 -14.48 -18.38
N LYS A 54 10.57 -14.38 -18.13
CA LYS A 54 11.49 -15.52 -18.06
C LYS A 54 12.38 -15.45 -16.83
N LEU A 55 11.90 -15.99 -15.71
CA LEU A 55 12.65 -16.01 -14.45
C LEU A 55 13.88 -16.92 -14.56
N LYS A 56 15.00 -16.46 -13.98
CA LYS A 56 16.22 -17.23 -13.87
C LYS A 56 16.20 -18.03 -12.57
N ARG A 57 16.73 -19.26 -12.63
CA ARG A 57 16.72 -20.24 -11.53
C ARG A 57 17.62 -19.82 -10.37
N GLU A 58 18.61 -18.99 -10.66
CA GLU A 58 19.66 -18.55 -9.75
C GLU A 58 19.25 -17.36 -8.88
N ASN A 59 17.96 -16.96 -8.92
CA ASN A 59 17.43 -15.77 -8.28
C ASN A 59 16.08 -16.09 -7.58
N ILE A 60 15.56 -15.16 -6.79
CA ILE A 60 14.36 -15.41 -6.00
C ILE A 60 13.12 -15.40 -6.88
N CYS A 61 12.28 -16.42 -6.76
CA CYS A 61 10.98 -16.46 -7.41
C CYS A 61 9.95 -15.72 -6.54
N PRO A 62 9.27 -14.67 -7.03
CA PRO A 62 8.27 -13.97 -6.25
C PRO A 62 7.02 -14.84 -6.09
N ASN A 63 6.41 -14.85 -4.90
CA ASN A 63 5.09 -15.43 -4.72
C ASN A 63 4.03 -14.51 -5.33
N TYR A 64 3.44 -14.91 -6.46
CA TYR A 64 2.49 -14.10 -7.22
C TYR A 64 1.37 -13.47 -6.39
N PHE A 65 0.65 -14.28 -5.60
CA PHE A 65 -0.50 -13.79 -4.82
C PHE A 65 -0.10 -12.81 -3.72
N ASN A 66 1.07 -12.99 -3.09
CA ASN A 66 1.60 -12.01 -2.15
C ASN A 66 1.82 -10.65 -2.83
N ARG A 67 2.35 -10.66 -4.06
CA ARG A 67 2.60 -9.42 -4.82
C ARG A 67 1.29 -8.77 -5.24
N LEU A 68 0.32 -9.58 -5.68
CA LEU A 68 -1.02 -9.13 -6.01
C LEU A 68 -1.72 -8.49 -4.80
N ASP A 69 -1.62 -9.09 -3.60
CA ASP A 69 -2.20 -8.53 -2.36
C ASP A 69 -1.68 -7.12 -2.08
N TYR A 70 -0.39 -6.89 -2.27
CA TYR A 70 0.20 -5.57 -2.07
C TYR A 70 -0.33 -4.56 -3.12
N VAL A 71 -0.39 -4.93 -4.40
CA VAL A 71 -0.95 -4.03 -5.43
C VAL A 71 -2.43 -3.75 -5.21
N GLN A 72 -3.20 -4.75 -4.75
CA GLN A 72 -4.61 -4.54 -4.42
C GLN A 72 -4.80 -3.64 -3.20
N PHE A 73 -3.89 -3.69 -2.23
CA PHE A 73 -3.83 -2.72 -1.15
C PHE A 73 -3.57 -1.31 -1.70
N ILE A 74 -2.58 -1.13 -2.58
CA ILE A 74 -2.28 0.18 -3.20
C ILE A 74 -3.49 0.72 -3.96
N ARG A 75 -4.14 -0.12 -4.76
CA ARG A 75 -5.35 0.27 -5.50
C ARG A 75 -6.46 0.75 -4.58
N GLN A 76 -6.70 0.05 -3.47
CA GLN A 76 -7.70 0.49 -2.49
C GLN A 76 -7.26 1.75 -1.75
N LEU A 77 -5.98 1.91 -1.42
CA LEU A 77 -5.45 3.12 -0.79
C LEU A 77 -5.69 4.34 -1.67
N LEU A 78 -5.41 4.23 -2.98
CA LEU A 78 -5.65 5.29 -3.96
C LEU A 78 -7.15 5.58 -4.10
N LEU A 79 -7.99 4.56 -4.24
CA LEU A 79 -9.45 4.71 -4.36
C LEU A 79 -10.10 5.35 -3.12
N LEU A 80 -9.60 5.04 -1.93
CA LEU A 80 -10.10 5.58 -0.66
C LEU A 80 -9.49 6.93 -0.30
N THR A 81 -8.49 7.41 -1.05
CA THR A 81 -7.93 8.74 -0.85
C THR A 81 -8.81 9.77 -1.56
N PRO A 82 -9.39 10.75 -0.83
CA PRO A 82 -10.32 11.68 -1.44
C PRO A 82 -9.68 12.54 -2.54
N LYS A 83 -10.47 12.85 -3.58
CA LYS A 83 -10.09 13.76 -4.69
C LYS A 83 -9.06 13.18 -5.66
N LEU A 84 -8.82 11.87 -5.66
CA LEU A 84 -7.88 11.23 -6.58
C LEU A 84 -8.57 10.50 -7.74
N GLU A 85 -9.89 10.62 -7.89
CA GLU A 85 -10.70 9.79 -8.79
C GLU A 85 -10.32 9.95 -10.27
N ASN A 86 -9.85 11.15 -10.67
CA ASN A 86 -9.51 11.49 -12.04
C ASN A 86 -7.99 11.69 -12.27
N PHE A 87 -7.16 11.45 -11.24
CA PHE A 87 -5.73 11.72 -11.35
C PHE A 87 -5.01 10.65 -12.15
N LYS A 88 -4.05 11.07 -12.98
CA LYS A 88 -3.06 10.15 -13.54
C LYS A 88 -2.09 9.73 -12.46
N ILE A 89 -1.63 8.49 -12.49
CA ILE A 89 -0.84 7.90 -11.41
C ILE A 89 0.57 7.56 -11.88
N VAL A 90 1.56 8.06 -11.14
CA VAL A 90 2.96 7.65 -11.28
C VAL A 90 3.35 6.80 -10.08
N GLY A 91 3.78 5.57 -10.33
CA GLY A 91 4.31 4.68 -9.30
C GLY A 91 5.83 4.56 -9.36
N LEU A 92 6.43 4.30 -8.22
CA LEU A 92 7.84 3.90 -8.09
C LEU A 92 7.94 2.58 -7.32
N ASP A 93 8.56 1.59 -7.94
CA ASP A 93 8.97 0.33 -7.32
C ASP A 93 10.47 0.38 -6.99
N ILE A 94 10.81 0.24 -5.71
CA ILE A 94 12.18 0.27 -5.18
C ILE A 94 12.64 -1.18 -4.93
N GLY A 95 13.58 -1.65 -5.75
CA GLY A 95 14.04 -3.03 -5.74
C GLY A 95 13.10 -3.94 -6.53
N THR A 96 12.99 -3.70 -7.85
CA THR A 96 12.04 -4.41 -8.72
C THR A 96 12.39 -5.88 -8.97
N SER A 97 13.64 -6.25 -8.65
CA SER A 97 14.23 -7.57 -8.80
C SER A 97 14.17 -8.13 -10.23
N GLN A 98 14.62 -9.37 -10.41
CA GLN A 98 14.63 -10.04 -11.71
C GLN A 98 13.26 -10.16 -12.39
N SER A 99 12.16 -9.93 -11.66
CA SER A 99 10.80 -10.24 -12.10
C SER A 99 10.03 -9.04 -12.62
N CYS A 100 10.40 -7.81 -12.20
CA CYS A 100 9.62 -6.60 -12.49
C CYS A 100 8.13 -6.74 -12.10
N ILE A 101 7.83 -7.59 -11.11
CA ILE A 101 6.47 -8.10 -10.91
C ILE A 101 5.47 -7.04 -10.47
N TYR A 102 5.90 -6.08 -9.65
CA TYR A 102 5.01 -5.03 -9.17
C TYR A 102 4.59 -4.07 -10.29
N PRO A 103 5.49 -3.51 -11.11
CA PRO A 103 5.13 -2.74 -12.29
C PRO A 103 4.16 -3.48 -13.23
N LEU A 104 4.38 -4.77 -13.48
CA LEU A 104 3.51 -5.60 -14.32
C LEU A 104 2.11 -5.76 -13.74
N ILE A 105 1.98 -6.04 -12.43
CA ILE A 105 0.66 -6.14 -11.81
C ILE A 105 -0.03 -4.77 -11.78
N CYS A 106 0.71 -3.69 -11.47
CA CYS A 106 0.19 -2.32 -11.46
C CYS A 106 -0.36 -1.91 -12.82
N SER A 107 0.36 -2.16 -13.92
CA SER A 107 -0.09 -1.81 -15.28
C SER A 107 -1.39 -2.51 -15.68
N LYS A 108 -1.64 -3.71 -15.12
CA LYS A 108 -2.88 -4.45 -15.36
C LYS A 108 -4.05 -4.00 -14.48
N TYR A 109 -3.79 -3.76 -13.19
CA TYR A 109 -4.84 -3.65 -12.18
C TYR A 109 -5.17 -2.23 -11.74
N ILE A 110 -4.35 -1.24 -12.08
CA ILE A 110 -4.57 0.18 -11.77
C ILE A 110 -4.70 0.95 -13.09
N PRO A 111 -5.92 1.13 -13.63
CA PRO A 111 -6.14 1.72 -14.95
C PRO A 111 -5.62 3.15 -15.11
N GLN A 112 -5.48 3.88 -14.00
CA GLN A 112 -4.99 5.26 -13.99
C GLN A 112 -3.45 5.37 -14.06
N ILE A 113 -2.72 4.24 -14.06
CA ILE A 113 -1.26 4.25 -14.17
C ILE A 113 -0.84 4.88 -15.49
N LEU A 114 -0.13 5.99 -15.37
CA LEU A 114 0.58 6.64 -16.47
C LEU A 114 1.99 6.08 -16.59
N LYS A 115 2.68 5.92 -15.45
CA LYS A 115 4.09 5.54 -15.41
C LYS A 115 4.42 4.72 -14.17
N MET A 116 5.23 3.68 -14.32
CA MET A 116 5.84 2.90 -13.25
C MET A 116 7.34 2.95 -13.43
N TYR A 117 8.06 3.58 -12.51
CA TYR A 117 9.51 3.42 -12.42
C TYR A 117 9.83 2.13 -11.70
N ALA A 118 10.71 1.33 -12.28
CA ALA A 118 11.15 0.06 -11.73
C ALA A 118 12.65 0.18 -11.45
N THR A 119 13.04 0.41 -10.19
CA THR A 119 14.44 0.67 -9.84
C THR A 119 15.09 -0.55 -9.22
N ASP A 120 16.37 -0.75 -9.51
CA ASP A 120 17.21 -1.76 -8.86
C ASP A 120 18.68 -1.35 -8.95
N ILE A 121 19.50 -1.92 -8.06
CA ILE A 121 20.96 -1.72 -8.04
C ILE A 121 21.70 -2.79 -8.86
N VAL A 122 21.01 -3.87 -9.23
CA VAL A 122 21.55 -4.99 -10.00
C VAL A 122 21.25 -4.79 -11.49
N ALA A 123 22.28 -4.54 -12.29
CA ALA A 123 22.15 -4.30 -13.74
C ALA A 123 21.39 -5.44 -14.46
N GLU A 124 21.71 -6.70 -14.14
CA GLU A 124 21.04 -7.87 -14.72
C GLU A 124 19.52 -7.86 -14.50
N PHE A 125 19.05 -7.37 -13.35
CA PHE A 125 17.62 -7.29 -13.05
C PHE A 125 16.93 -6.22 -13.88
N ILE A 126 17.62 -5.11 -14.14
CA ILE A 126 17.13 -4.06 -15.03
C ILE A 126 17.10 -4.55 -16.48
N ASP A 127 18.13 -5.26 -16.95
CA ASP A 127 18.16 -5.83 -18.31
C ASP A 127 17.01 -6.83 -18.52
N ASN A 128 16.75 -7.68 -17.53
CA ASN A 128 15.59 -8.58 -17.55
C ASN A 128 14.27 -7.78 -17.60
N ALA A 129 14.14 -6.73 -16.77
CA ALA A 129 12.96 -5.90 -16.75
C ALA A 129 12.72 -5.19 -18.09
N VAL A 130 13.77 -4.63 -18.73
CA VAL A 130 13.70 -4.04 -20.07
C VAL A 130 13.20 -5.07 -21.08
N THR A 131 13.80 -6.26 -21.07
CA THR A 131 13.39 -7.36 -21.97
C THR A 131 11.91 -7.70 -21.80
N TYR A 132 11.42 -7.84 -20.57
CA TYR A 132 10.01 -8.15 -20.32
C TYR A 132 9.08 -7.01 -20.74
N VAL A 133 9.48 -5.76 -20.48
CA VAL A 133 8.71 -4.58 -20.88
C VAL A 133 8.57 -4.54 -22.40
N GLU A 134 9.64 -4.81 -23.15
CA GLU A 134 9.62 -4.87 -24.61
C GLU A 134 8.77 -6.03 -25.14
N MET A 135 8.97 -7.24 -24.61
CA MET A 135 8.21 -8.44 -25.00
C MET A 135 6.70 -8.28 -24.81
N ASN A 136 6.28 -7.44 -23.86
CA ASN A 136 4.87 -7.23 -23.52
C ASN A 136 4.30 -5.89 -24.02
N ASN A 137 5.08 -5.12 -24.80
CA ASN A 137 4.70 -3.80 -25.32
C ASN A 137 4.31 -2.79 -24.22
N LEU A 138 5.08 -2.73 -23.13
CA LEU A 138 4.80 -1.90 -21.96
C LEU A 138 5.75 -0.69 -21.82
N GLN A 139 6.56 -0.37 -22.84
CA GLN A 139 7.60 0.67 -22.79
C GLN A 139 7.05 2.06 -22.47
N SER A 140 5.80 2.35 -22.83
CA SER A 140 5.15 3.61 -22.50
C SER A 140 4.79 3.72 -21.01
N ILE A 141 4.57 2.59 -20.34
CA ILE A 141 4.07 2.52 -18.97
C ILE A 141 5.18 2.20 -17.97
N ILE A 142 6.05 1.24 -18.25
CA ILE A 142 7.06 0.74 -17.29
C ILE A 142 8.46 1.18 -17.73
N HIS A 143 9.18 1.80 -16.80
CA HIS A 143 10.47 2.44 -17.03
C HIS A 143 11.51 1.89 -16.06
N PRO A 144 12.19 0.79 -16.43
CA PRO A 144 13.30 0.24 -15.66
C PRO A 144 14.46 1.25 -15.56
N LYS A 145 15.04 1.42 -14.37
CA LYS A 145 16.17 2.32 -14.14
C LYS A 145 17.18 1.69 -13.18
N LEU A 146 18.42 1.52 -13.64
CA LEU A 146 19.54 1.18 -12.77
C LEU A 146 19.88 2.39 -11.89
N VAL A 147 20.05 2.16 -10.59
CA VAL A 147 20.42 3.18 -9.61
C VAL A 147 21.60 2.75 -8.76
N ASP A 148 22.38 3.70 -8.24
CA ASP A 148 23.45 3.39 -7.30
C ASP A 148 22.89 3.11 -5.90
N LYS A 149 23.52 2.18 -5.18
CA LYS A 149 23.15 1.80 -3.80
C LYS A 149 23.10 2.99 -2.82
N ASP A 150 23.91 4.01 -3.06
CA ASP A 150 24.05 5.18 -2.19
C ASP A 150 23.14 6.34 -2.62
N THR A 151 22.44 6.19 -3.76
CA THR A 151 21.44 7.16 -4.22
C THR A 151 20.21 7.14 -3.32
N ASN A 152 19.60 8.31 -3.10
CA ASN A 152 18.31 8.42 -2.41
C ASN A 152 17.26 7.61 -3.16
N TYR A 153 16.49 6.78 -2.44
CA TYR A 153 15.54 5.84 -3.04
C TYR A 153 14.49 6.51 -3.95
N PHE A 154 14.19 7.78 -3.71
CA PHE A 154 13.13 8.51 -4.40
C PHE A 154 13.64 9.49 -5.44
N LYS A 155 14.97 9.60 -5.63
CA LYS A 155 15.59 10.57 -6.56
C LYS A 155 15.04 10.48 -7.98
N VAL A 156 14.65 9.30 -8.43
CA VAL A 156 14.05 9.08 -9.76
C VAL A 156 12.77 9.91 -9.97
N LEU A 157 12.09 10.31 -8.90
CA LEU A 157 10.89 11.14 -8.95
C LEU A 157 11.20 12.64 -9.00
N ASP A 158 12.47 13.05 -8.99
CA ASP A 158 12.79 14.46 -8.84
C ASP A 158 12.42 15.30 -10.07
N ASP A 159 12.60 14.75 -11.27
CA ASP A 159 12.43 15.47 -12.53
C ASP A 159 11.06 15.26 -13.19
N GLU A 160 10.20 14.38 -12.64
CA GLU A 160 9.09 13.81 -13.41
C GLU A 160 7.68 14.10 -12.83
N LEU A 161 7.59 14.87 -11.74
CA LEU A 161 6.33 15.20 -11.06
C LEU A 161 6.09 16.71 -10.97
N LEU A 162 5.98 17.37 -12.13
CA LEU A 162 5.77 18.82 -12.24
C LEU A 162 4.31 19.22 -12.57
N ASP A 163 3.43 18.25 -12.80
CA ASP A 163 2.02 18.49 -13.18
C ASP A 163 1.09 18.33 -11.97
N PHE A 164 0.13 19.26 -11.83
CA PHE A 164 -0.85 19.33 -10.75
C PHE A 164 -1.93 18.25 -10.85
N GLU A 165 -2.08 17.57 -12.00
CA GLU A 165 -3.05 16.47 -12.20
C GLU A 165 -2.42 15.06 -12.02
N ILE A 166 -1.19 14.99 -11.50
CA ILE A 166 -0.50 13.73 -11.23
C ILE A 166 -0.50 13.42 -9.73
N THR A 167 -0.97 12.22 -9.40
CA THR A 167 -0.78 11.59 -8.09
C THR A 167 0.34 10.58 -8.20
N SER A 168 1.02 10.30 -7.08
CA SER A 168 2.04 9.27 -7.08
C SER A 168 2.08 8.42 -5.83
N PHE A 169 2.58 7.20 -5.98
CA PHE A 169 2.87 6.31 -4.87
C PHE A 169 4.24 5.65 -5.01
N THR A 170 4.79 5.19 -3.90
CA THR A 170 5.98 4.34 -3.89
C THR A 170 5.64 3.00 -3.27
N MET A 171 6.34 1.96 -3.71
CA MET A 171 6.28 0.62 -3.13
C MET A 171 7.66 0.01 -3.05
N CYS A 172 7.82 -0.89 -2.08
CA CYS A 172 9.08 -1.59 -1.86
C CYS A 172 8.82 -2.92 -1.15
N ASN A 173 9.57 -3.95 -1.53
CA ASN A 173 9.73 -5.17 -0.73
C ASN A 173 11.18 -5.26 -0.25
N PRO A 174 11.49 -4.71 0.94
CA PRO A 174 12.86 -4.49 1.37
C PRO A 174 13.60 -5.81 1.67
N PRO A 175 14.94 -5.83 1.57
CA PRO A 175 15.74 -6.96 2.01
C PRO A 175 15.55 -7.21 3.51
N PHE A 176 15.40 -8.48 3.89
CA PHE A 176 14.95 -8.85 5.23
C PHE A 176 16.06 -8.90 6.29
N TYR A 177 17.22 -9.43 5.93
CA TYR A 177 18.27 -9.85 6.86
C TYR A 177 19.40 -8.82 6.96
N SER A 178 19.99 -8.71 8.14
CA SER A 178 21.15 -7.86 8.41
C SER A 178 22.47 -8.48 7.95
N SER A 179 22.51 -9.81 7.83
CA SER A 179 23.71 -10.57 7.47
C SER A 179 23.36 -11.98 6.99
N LEU A 180 24.33 -12.63 6.35
CA LEU A 180 24.26 -14.06 5.99
C LEU A 180 24.05 -14.95 7.23
N ASN A 181 24.65 -14.59 8.36
CA ASN A 181 24.50 -15.33 9.61
C ASN A 181 23.05 -15.29 10.11
N GLU A 182 22.42 -14.11 10.12
CA GLU A 182 21.01 -13.98 10.52
C GLU A 182 20.09 -14.82 9.62
N MET A 183 20.35 -14.83 8.30
CA MET A 183 19.59 -15.62 7.34
C MET A 183 19.73 -17.13 7.60
N SER A 184 20.96 -17.60 7.79
CA SER A 184 21.29 -19.01 7.97
C SER A 184 20.67 -19.57 9.25
N SER A 185 20.76 -18.83 10.36
CA SER A 185 20.20 -19.23 11.66
C SER A 185 18.68 -19.33 11.66
N LYS A 186 17.97 -18.47 10.89
CA LYS A 186 16.50 -18.44 10.87
C LYS A 186 15.87 -19.41 9.90
N ASN A 187 16.52 -19.70 8.79
CA ASN A 187 15.95 -20.58 7.75
C ASN A 187 16.42 -22.03 7.87
N GLY A 188 17.21 -22.38 8.90
CA GLY A 188 17.82 -23.70 9.02
C GLY A 188 18.70 -24.07 7.81
N MET A 189 19.12 -23.06 7.05
CA MET A 189 19.86 -23.24 5.81
C MET A 189 21.26 -23.74 6.15
N LYS A 190 21.51 -25.03 5.87
CA LYS A 190 22.84 -25.64 5.98
C LYS A 190 23.83 -24.90 5.07
N GLY A 191 25.12 -24.93 5.41
CA GLY A 191 26.18 -24.18 4.73
C GLY A 191 26.32 -24.39 3.20
N SER A 192 25.64 -25.38 2.60
CA SER A 192 25.60 -25.57 1.14
C SER A 192 24.73 -24.56 0.40
N PHE A 193 23.64 -24.06 1.00
CA PHE A 193 22.79 -23.01 0.39
C PHE A 193 23.50 -21.65 0.42
N VAL A 194 24.19 -21.35 1.53
CA VAL A 194 24.98 -20.13 1.71
C VAL A 194 26.08 -20.01 0.64
N LYS A 195 26.71 -21.12 0.26
CA LYS A 195 27.74 -21.18 -0.80
C LYS A 195 27.18 -20.99 -2.22
N LYS A 196 25.86 -21.04 -2.42
CA LYS A 196 25.19 -20.90 -3.72
C LYS A 196 24.51 -19.55 -3.93
N LEU A 197 24.61 -18.63 -2.97
CA LEU A 197 24.00 -17.31 -3.08
C LEU A 197 24.72 -16.49 -4.16
N THR A 198 23.97 -16.09 -5.17
CA THR A 198 24.41 -15.09 -6.16
C THR A 198 24.46 -13.70 -5.51
N VAL A 199 25.10 -12.74 -6.20
CA VAL A 199 25.08 -11.33 -5.80
C VAL A 199 23.62 -10.83 -5.75
N GLY A 200 22.79 -11.20 -6.72
CA GLY A 200 21.35 -10.89 -6.74
C GLY A 200 20.58 -11.45 -5.55
N HIS A 201 20.82 -12.72 -5.18
CA HIS A 201 20.26 -13.29 -3.95
C HIS A 201 20.67 -12.50 -2.70
N SER A 202 21.93 -12.08 -2.64
CA SER A 202 22.44 -11.34 -1.49
C SER A 202 21.81 -9.95 -1.40
N SER A 203 21.67 -9.22 -2.51
CA SER A 203 21.05 -7.88 -2.53
C SER A 203 19.54 -7.91 -2.27
N GLU A 204 18.82 -8.95 -2.69
CA GLU A 204 17.38 -9.09 -2.41
C GLU A 204 17.07 -9.51 -0.96
N LEU A 205 18.01 -10.16 -0.27
CA LEU A 205 17.78 -10.72 1.06
C LEU A 205 18.50 -9.98 2.18
N ILE A 206 19.64 -9.38 1.89
CA ILE A 206 20.55 -8.85 2.90
C ILE A 206 20.81 -7.37 2.65
N THR A 207 20.68 -6.58 3.71
CA THR A 207 21.05 -5.17 3.73
C THR A 207 21.68 -4.86 5.08
N ASP A 208 22.60 -3.90 5.13
CA ASP A 208 23.17 -3.46 6.41
C ASP A 208 22.05 -2.98 7.36
N GLY A 209 22.10 -3.43 8.62
CA GLY A 209 21.06 -3.20 9.63
C GLY A 209 19.69 -3.84 9.35
N GLY A 210 19.59 -4.65 8.29
CA GLY A 210 18.39 -5.39 7.90
C GLY A 210 17.19 -4.51 7.56
N GLU A 211 16.03 -5.15 7.51
CA GLU A 211 14.75 -4.53 7.15
C GLU A 211 14.45 -3.23 7.91
N PHE A 212 14.77 -3.19 9.21
CA PHE A 212 14.52 -2.00 10.04
C PHE A 212 15.33 -0.79 9.59
N LYS A 213 16.64 -0.94 9.34
CA LYS A 213 17.50 0.17 8.90
C LYS A 213 17.11 0.64 7.50
N PHE A 214 16.75 -0.30 6.61
CA PHE A 214 16.28 0.02 5.27
C PHE A 214 15.02 0.89 5.30
N ILE A 215 13.99 0.47 6.04
CA ILE A 215 12.73 1.23 6.15
C ILE A 215 12.94 2.55 6.90
N SER A 216 13.82 2.58 7.91
CA SER A 216 14.16 3.83 8.61
C SER A 216 14.82 4.84 7.67
N LYS A 217 15.70 4.37 6.77
CA LYS A 217 16.28 5.19 5.70
C LYS A 217 15.19 5.68 4.74
N MET A 218 14.26 4.83 4.31
CA MET A 218 13.11 5.27 3.49
C MET A 218 12.29 6.38 4.17
N LEU A 219 11.98 6.25 5.46
CA LEU A 219 11.26 7.28 6.22
C LEU A 219 12.02 8.61 6.25
N SER A 220 13.34 8.58 6.42
CA SER A 220 14.19 9.77 6.39
C SER A 220 14.25 10.40 5.00
N GLU A 221 14.53 9.59 3.97
CA GLU A 221 14.75 10.04 2.60
C GLU A 221 13.48 10.54 1.91
N SER A 222 12.32 10.01 2.31
CA SER A 222 11.02 10.44 1.79
C SER A 222 10.72 11.92 2.07
N GLU A 223 11.39 12.53 3.06
CA GLU A 223 11.21 13.94 3.41
C GLU A 223 11.69 14.88 2.30
N LEU A 224 12.68 14.47 1.49
CA LEU A 224 13.19 15.27 0.37
C LEU A 224 12.18 15.41 -0.77
N VAL A 225 11.32 14.40 -0.94
CA VAL A 225 10.29 14.34 -2.00
C VAL A 225 8.87 14.48 -1.45
N LYS A 226 8.71 14.97 -0.21
CA LYS A 226 7.43 15.02 0.53
C LYS A 226 6.28 15.70 -0.21
N ASN A 227 6.57 16.68 -1.05
CA ASN A 227 5.57 17.42 -1.82
C ASN A 227 5.16 16.72 -3.12
N LYS A 228 6.05 15.84 -3.63
CA LYS A 228 5.90 15.15 -4.91
C LYS A 228 5.11 13.85 -4.77
N VAL A 229 5.25 13.17 -3.65
CA VAL A 229 4.65 11.86 -3.41
C VAL A 229 3.37 11.94 -2.59
N THR A 230 2.30 11.32 -3.09
CA THR A 230 1.03 11.23 -2.35
C THR A 230 1.10 10.15 -1.27
N TRP A 231 1.53 8.94 -1.61
CA TRP A 231 1.66 7.84 -0.65
C TRP A 231 2.99 7.11 -0.77
N PHE A 232 3.73 7.06 0.33
CA PHE A 232 4.88 6.18 0.46
C PHE A 232 4.43 4.87 1.08
N THR A 233 4.87 3.73 0.53
CA THR A 233 4.55 2.43 1.09
C THR A 233 5.73 1.46 1.04
N THR A 234 5.75 0.49 1.95
CA THR A 234 6.71 -0.61 1.96
C THR A 234 6.08 -1.85 2.61
N LEU A 235 6.43 -3.04 2.12
CA LEU A 235 6.21 -4.28 2.86
C LEU A 235 7.12 -4.33 4.10
N VAL A 236 6.63 -5.06 5.09
CA VAL A 236 7.38 -5.48 6.28
C VAL A 236 7.13 -6.96 6.47
N GLY A 237 8.19 -7.74 6.48
CA GLY A 237 8.22 -9.19 6.62
C GLY A 237 8.21 -9.66 8.08
N LYS A 238 8.77 -8.87 9.01
CA LYS A 238 8.91 -9.27 10.42
C LYS A 238 8.02 -8.42 11.34
N HIS A 239 7.24 -9.08 12.20
CA HIS A 239 6.47 -8.40 13.25
C HIS A 239 7.36 -7.57 14.19
N SER A 240 8.56 -8.05 14.50
CA SER A 240 9.54 -7.32 15.32
C SER A 240 9.95 -5.99 14.69
N THR A 241 10.12 -5.94 13.37
CA THR A 241 10.42 -4.71 12.65
C THR A 241 9.29 -3.70 12.81
N VAL A 242 8.03 -4.15 12.66
CA VAL A 242 6.86 -3.29 12.90
C VAL A 242 6.90 -2.68 14.31
N LEU A 243 7.18 -3.48 15.34
CA LEU A 243 7.27 -2.98 16.72
C LEU A 243 8.36 -1.93 16.91
N HIS A 244 9.51 -2.09 16.25
CA HIS A 244 10.62 -1.12 16.29
C HIS A 244 10.35 0.15 15.46
N LEU A 245 9.50 0.09 14.44
CA LEU A 245 9.12 1.26 13.64
C LEU A 245 8.11 2.16 14.37
N ILE A 246 7.30 1.63 15.30
CA ILE A 246 6.25 2.41 15.99
C ILE A 246 6.80 3.66 16.70
N PRO A 247 7.88 3.61 17.50
CA PRO A 247 8.43 4.81 18.16
C PRO A 247 8.87 5.87 17.14
N LEU A 248 9.48 5.46 16.02
CA LEU A 248 9.90 6.38 14.96
C LEU A 248 8.71 7.07 14.29
N LEU A 249 7.65 6.31 14.00
CA LEU A 249 6.42 6.85 13.42
C LEU A 249 5.71 7.81 14.38
N LYS A 250 5.67 7.48 15.68
CA LYS A 250 5.11 8.36 16.71
C LYS A 250 5.89 9.67 16.83
N ALA A 251 7.22 9.63 16.78
CA ALA A 251 8.04 10.84 16.81
C ALA A 251 7.77 11.77 15.60
N LYS A 252 7.31 11.23 14.48
CA LYS A 252 6.98 11.97 13.25
C LYS A 252 5.49 12.31 13.09
N GLU A 253 4.63 12.00 14.07
CA GLU A 253 3.16 12.09 13.92
C GLU A 253 2.60 13.50 13.67
N ASN A 254 3.40 14.54 13.92
CA ASN A 254 3.05 15.92 13.60
C ASN A 254 3.41 16.33 12.15
N SER A 255 4.23 15.52 11.47
CA SER A 255 4.74 15.79 10.11
C SER A 255 4.23 14.80 9.07
N ILE A 256 3.78 13.61 9.50
CA ILE A 256 3.21 12.59 8.62
C ILE A 256 1.91 12.02 9.18
N SER A 257 1.03 11.60 8.28
CA SER A 257 -0.05 10.66 8.59
C SER A 257 0.35 9.27 8.10
N TYR A 258 0.19 8.25 8.95
CA TYR A 258 0.68 6.90 8.66
C TYR A 258 -0.30 5.81 9.10
N GLY A 259 -0.20 4.65 8.45
CA GLY A 259 -0.92 3.46 8.83
C GLY A 259 -0.13 2.17 8.61
N ILE A 260 -0.63 1.08 9.21
CA ILE A 260 -0.04 -0.26 9.09
C ILE A 260 -1.17 -1.24 8.79
N HIS A 261 -1.11 -1.86 7.62
CA HIS A 261 -2.02 -2.92 7.20
C HIS A 261 -1.35 -4.27 7.44
N ARG A 262 -2.10 -5.27 7.89
CA ARG A 262 -1.63 -6.66 8.02
C ARG A 262 -2.46 -7.54 7.10
N PHE A 263 -1.80 -8.43 6.38
CA PHE A 263 -2.47 -9.44 5.59
C PHE A 263 -1.79 -10.81 5.75
N LYS A 264 -2.57 -11.86 5.54
CA LYS A 264 -2.07 -13.24 5.45
C LYS A 264 -2.01 -13.61 3.98
N SER A 265 -0.86 -14.12 3.57
CA SER A 265 -0.61 -14.64 2.23
C SER A 265 -0.46 -16.15 2.33
N GLY A 266 -1.45 -16.89 1.84
CA GLY A 266 -1.57 -18.33 2.08
C GLY A 266 -1.82 -18.68 3.55
N LEU A 267 -1.49 -19.92 3.93
CA LEU A 267 -1.83 -20.48 5.24
C LEU A 267 -0.98 -19.94 6.39
N PHE A 268 0.31 -19.66 6.16
CA PHE A 268 1.28 -19.43 7.24
C PHE A 268 1.97 -18.07 7.20
N THR A 269 2.01 -17.42 6.03
CA THR A 269 2.85 -16.23 5.85
C THR A 269 2.07 -14.97 6.19
N THR A 270 2.42 -14.31 7.30
CA THR A 270 1.91 -12.98 7.62
C THR A 270 2.87 -11.91 7.11
N ARG A 271 2.31 -10.83 6.54
CA ARG A 271 3.03 -9.64 6.10
C ARG A 271 2.31 -8.40 6.58
N TRP A 272 3.05 -7.30 6.63
CA TRP A 272 2.51 -5.98 6.92
C TRP A 272 2.87 -5.01 5.79
N ILE A 273 2.08 -3.98 5.63
CA ILE A 273 2.36 -2.84 4.75
C ILE A 273 2.37 -1.62 5.64
N LEU A 274 3.53 -0.96 5.73
CA LEU A 274 3.63 0.38 6.28
C LEU A 274 3.35 1.37 5.15
N PHE A 275 2.51 2.36 5.42
CA PHE A 275 2.24 3.44 4.47
C PHE A 275 2.15 4.78 5.19
N TRP A 276 2.64 5.83 4.56
CA TRP A 276 2.63 7.19 5.11
C TRP A 276 2.52 8.26 4.04
N THR A 277 2.13 9.46 4.45
CA THR A 277 2.06 10.65 3.61
C THR A 277 2.44 11.89 4.41
N PHE A 278 3.08 12.86 3.75
CA PHE A 278 3.32 14.20 4.29
C PHE A 278 2.18 15.17 3.96
N LYS A 279 1.25 14.78 3.08
CA LYS A 279 0.05 15.55 2.77
C LYS A 279 -0.93 15.41 3.93
N MET A 280 -0.74 16.27 4.94
CA MET A 280 -1.42 16.18 6.24
C MET A 280 -2.94 16.32 6.14
N GLU A 281 -3.49 16.76 5.01
CA GLU A 281 -4.90 16.68 4.70
C GLU A 281 -5.40 15.23 4.62
N TYR A 282 -4.63 14.33 4.01
CA TYR A 282 -5.03 12.94 3.78
C TYR A 282 -4.88 12.11 5.04
N LYS A 283 -5.93 11.35 5.36
CA LYS A 283 -5.92 10.42 6.49
C LYS A 283 -5.85 8.99 5.99
N PRO A 284 -4.99 8.14 6.60
CA PRO A 284 -4.97 6.71 6.37
C PRO A 284 -6.40 6.14 6.43
N PRO A 285 -6.89 5.52 5.35
CA PRO A 285 -8.23 4.95 5.32
C PRO A 285 -8.37 3.84 6.35
N ILE A 286 -9.40 3.89 7.21
CA ILE A 286 -9.51 2.89 8.27
C ILE A 286 -9.88 1.50 7.79
N GLU A 287 -10.56 1.41 6.67
CA GLU A 287 -10.88 0.14 6.02
C GLU A 287 -9.62 -0.67 5.74
N LEU A 288 -8.49 0.02 5.59
CA LEU A 288 -7.19 -0.58 5.37
C LEU A 288 -6.44 -0.89 6.67
N PHE A 289 -6.96 -0.53 7.82
CA PHE A 289 -6.39 -0.96 9.09
C PHE A 289 -6.90 -2.35 9.48
N ASN A 290 -6.04 -3.35 9.32
CA ASN A 290 -6.30 -4.72 9.79
C ASN A 290 -5.46 -4.99 11.07
N TYR A 291 -5.94 -4.48 12.21
CA TYR A 291 -5.20 -4.53 13.46
C TYR A 291 -5.42 -5.84 14.24
N TYR A 292 -4.34 -6.41 14.77
CA TYR A 292 -4.40 -7.46 15.81
C TYR A 292 -4.12 -6.93 17.21
N THR A 293 -3.46 -5.76 17.31
CA THR A 293 -3.00 -5.22 18.59
C THR A 293 -3.49 -3.79 18.75
N SER A 294 -4.07 -3.50 19.91
CA SER A 294 -4.53 -2.14 20.27
C SER A 294 -3.40 -1.11 20.26
N LYS A 295 -2.16 -1.55 20.45
CA LYS A 295 -0.93 -0.73 20.43
C LYS A 295 -0.62 -0.14 19.05
N LEU A 296 -1.17 -0.72 17.98
CA LEU A 296 -1.01 -0.26 16.60
C LEU A 296 -2.15 0.66 16.14
N ASN A 297 -3.21 0.81 16.93
CA ASN A 297 -4.38 1.58 16.56
C ASN A 297 -4.09 3.09 16.59
N ASN A 298 -3.89 3.70 15.43
CA ASN A 298 -3.92 5.16 15.33
C ASN A 298 -5.39 5.62 15.22
N LYS A 299 -6.10 5.66 16.35
CA LYS A 299 -7.53 6.02 16.41
C LYS A 299 -7.80 7.53 16.26
N LYS A 300 -6.80 8.35 15.91
CA LYS A 300 -6.94 9.81 15.86
C LYS A 300 -7.97 10.28 14.83
N PHE A 301 -8.30 9.46 13.83
CA PHE A 301 -9.22 9.85 12.76
C PHE A 301 -10.64 9.33 12.94
N ILE A 302 -10.94 8.71 14.09
CA ILE A 302 -12.26 8.15 14.37
C ILE A 302 -12.71 8.51 15.76
N LYS A 303 -13.96 8.96 15.86
CA LYS A 303 -14.61 9.24 17.13
C LYS A 303 -15.95 8.56 17.19
N LYS A 304 -16.24 7.93 18.33
CA LYS A 304 -17.57 7.45 18.65
C LYS A 304 -18.50 8.65 18.80
N VAL A 305 -19.70 8.54 18.28
CA VAL A 305 -20.78 9.50 18.52
C VAL A 305 -21.79 8.92 19.50
N SER A 306 -22.35 9.80 20.32
CA SER A 306 -23.36 9.47 21.31
C SER A 306 -24.66 10.12 20.88
N PHE A 307 -25.67 9.29 20.66
CA PHE A 307 -27.05 9.70 20.45
C PHE A 307 -27.89 9.15 21.59
N ASP A 308 -29.01 9.79 21.89
CA ASP A 308 -30.00 9.26 22.83
C ASP A 308 -30.41 7.84 22.38
N ASN A 309 -30.29 6.88 23.29
CA ASN A 309 -30.59 5.47 23.03
C ASN A 309 -32.08 5.22 22.75
N ASN A 310 -32.95 6.14 23.14
CA ASN A 310 -34.39 6.05 22.90
C ASN A 310 -34.80 6.47 21.48
N LEU A 311 -33.88 7.06 20.69
CA LEU A 311 -34.17 7.47 19.32
C LEU A 311 -33.97 6.32 18.34
N SER A 312 -34.95 6.12 17.47
CA SER A 312 -34.79 5.24 16.31
C SER A 312 -33.70 5.75 15.38
N GLU A 313 -33.10 4.86 14.59
CA GLU A 313 -32.08 5.24 13.60
C GLU A 313 -32.61 6.27 12.60
N ILE A 314 -33.88 6.16 12.20
CA ILE A 314 -34.56 7.13 11.32
C ILE A 314 -34.62 8.51 11.98
N SER A 315 -34.94 8.58 13.27
CA SER A 315 -34.96 9.84 14.03
C SER A 315 -33.57 10.45 14.15
N ILE A 316 -32.55 9.63 14.46
CA ILE A 316 -31.15 10.07 14.50
C ILE A 316 -30.72 10.61 13.13
N ARG A 317 -30.98 9.85 12.06
CA ARG A 317 -30.67 10.25 10.68
C ARG A 317 -31.32 11.57 10.33
N THR A 318 -32.59 11.74 10.66
CA THR A 318 -33.34 12.98 10.39
C THR A 318 -32.72 14.18 11.10
N LYS A 319 -32.39 14.04 12.39
CA LYS A 319 -31.72 15.09 13.18
C LYS A 319 -30.34 15.44 12.62
N VAL A 320 -29.51 14.43 12.30
CA VAL A 320 -28.19 14.63 11.71
C VAL A 320 -28.31 15.34 10.37
N LEU A 321 -29.19 14.88 9.47
CA LEU A 321 -29.37 15.50 8.16
C LEU A 321 -29.90 16.94 8.26
N SER A 322 -30.83 17.22 9.16
CA SER A 322 -31.31 18.59 9.42
C SER A 322 -30.14 19.50 9.81
N LYS A 323 -29.29 19.04 10.73
CA LYS A 323 -28.10 19.78 11.15
C LYS A 323 -27.11 19.99 10.00
N LEU A 324 -26.79 18.95 9.24
CA LEU A 324 -25.82 19.02 8.14
C LEU A 324 -26.30 19.90 6.99
N LYS A 325 -27.60 19.81 6.63
CA LYS A 325 -28.20 20.65 5.57
C LYS A 325 -28.22 22.14 5.93
N SER A 326 -28.11 22.49 7.21
CA SER A 326 -28.00 23.89 7.65
C SER A 326 -26.60 24.50 7.47
N LEU A 327 -25.60 23.68 7.14
CA LEU A 327 -24.22 24.13 6.92
C LEU A 327 -24.00 24.47 5.43
N PRO A 328 -23.11 25.43 5.11
CA PRO A 328 -22.55 25.54 3.78
C PRO A 328 -21.72 24.28 3.46
N TYR A 329 -22.16 23.44 2.52
CA TYR A 329 -21.43 22.24 2.09
C TYR A 329 -21.11 22.28 0.60
N ILE A 330 -20.00 21.64 0.22
CA ILE A 330 -19.63 21.41 -1.19
C ILE A 330 -20.41 20.23 -1.74
N SER A 331 -20.44 19.12 -1.00
CA SER A 331 -21.21 17.93 -1.37
C SER A 331 -21.74 17.18 -0.15
N LEU A 332 -22.87 16.49 -0.33
CA LEU A 332 -23.49 15.63 0.66
C LEU A 332 -23.97 14.36 -0.04
N HIS A 333 -23.35 13.23 0.28
CA HIS A 333 -23.67 11.93 -0.30
C HIS A 333 -24.33 11.03 0.75
N LEU A 334 -25.48 10.45 0.38
CA LEU A 334 -26.29 9.61 1.24
C LEU A 334 -26.28 8.18 0.68
N LYS A 335 -25.50 7.30 1.31
CA LYS A 335 -25.51 5.85 1.05
C LYS A 335 -25.82 5.15 2.38
N ASN A 336 -25.14 4.02 2.64
CA ASN A 336 -25.11 3.36 3.96
C ASN A 336 -24.51 4.29 5.03
N THR A 337 -23.70 5.26 4.61
CA THR A 337 -23.13 6.32 5.44
C THR A 337 -23.59 7.68 4.96
N ILE A 338 -23.40 8.70 5.80
CA ILE A 338 -23.55 10.11 5.40
C ILE A 338 -22.15 10.68 5.22
N SER A 339 -21.79 11.00 3.97
CA SER A 339 -20.52 11.66 3.66
C SER A 339 -20.77 13.12 3.35
N ILE A 340 -20.04 14.02 4.00
CA ILE A 340 -20.16 15.47 3.80
C ILE A 340 -18.79 16.10 3.52
N THR A 341 -18.75 16.94 2.50
CA THR A 341 -17.59 17.77 2.14
C THR A 341 -17.89 19.22 2.47
N LEU A 342 -17.03 19.86 3.26
CA LEU A 342 -17.20 21.22 3.76
C LEU A 342 -16.06 22.11 3.25
N PRO A 343 -16.33 23.38 2.88
CA PRO A 343 -15.35 24.31 2.32
C PRO A 343 -14.46 24.97 3.39
N GLY A 344 -14.21 24.29 4.51
CA GLY A 344 -13.46 24.79 5.66
C GLY A 344 -14.18 24.57 6.99
N ASP A 345 -13.79 25.35 8.01
CA ASP A 345 -14.48 25.38 9.30
C ASP A 345 -15.76 26.23 9.22
N VAL A 346 -16.87 25.57 8.92
CA VAL A 346 -18.22 26.16 8.81
C VAL A 346 -19.17 25.70 9.91
N PHE A 347 -18.63 25.07 10.96
CA PHE A 347 -19.44 24.37 11.97
C PHE A 347 -18.90 24.50 13.39
N SER A 348 -17.68 24.99 13.60
CA SER A 348 -17.18 25.22 14.95
C SER A 348 -17.96 26.33 15.67
N ARG A 349 -17.80 26.38 16.99
CA ARG A 349 -18.31 27.51 17.80
C ARG A 349 -17.69 28.84 17.37
N SER A 350 -16.44 28.82 16.93
CA SER A 350 -15.75 30.03 16.49
C SER A 350 -16.39 30.56 15.20
N TYR A 351 -16.64 29.68 14.22
CA TYR A 351 -17.34 30.05 13.00
C TYR A 351 -18.74 30.61 13.28
N ARG A 352 -19.55 29.94 14.13
CA ARG A 352 -20.90 30.42 14.45
C ARG A 352 -20.94 31.83 15.06
N ARG A 353 -19.87 32.27 15.71
CA ARG A 353 -19.77 33.62 16.29
C ARG A 353 -19.32 34.67 15.29
N SER A 354 -18.39 34.32 14.39
CA SER A 354 -17.81 35.27 13.43
C SER A 354 -18.52 35.31 12.09
N LEU A 355 -19.19 34.20 11.71
CA LEU A 355 -19.73 33.91 10.38
C LEU A 355 -18.68 34.05 9.24
N LYS A 356 -17.40 34.04 9.59
CA LYS A 356 -16.29 34.16 8.65
C LYS A 356 -15.64 32.80 8.48
N VAL A 357 -15.68 32.28 7.25
CA VAL A 357 -14.87 31.13 6.85
C VAL A 357 -13.42 31.60 6.75
N LYS A 358 -12.49 30.88 7.39
CA LYS A 358 -11.07 31.10 7.11
C LYS A 358 -10.80 30.57 5.71
N ASN A 359 -10.52 31.48 4.78
CA ASN A 359 -10.29 31.13 3.38
C ASN A 359 -8.83 30.69 3.17
N ASP A 360 -8.44 29.60 3.84
CA ASP A 360 -7.09 29.02 3.79
C ASP A 360 -6.99 27.83 2.80
N GLY A 361 -8.03 27.63 1.98
CA GLY A 361 -8.13 26.50 1.06
C GLY A 361 -8.41 25.16 1.73
N SER A 362 -8.68 25.13 3.04
CA SER A 362 -8.99 23.89 3.75
C SER A 362 -10.31 23.29 3.29
N VAL A 363 -10.29 21.98 3.06
CA VAL A 363 -11.49 21.18 2.82
C VAL A 363 -11.56 20.13 3.91
N TYR A 364 -12.76 19.91 4.43
CA TYR A 364 -13.01 18.88 5.43
C TYR A 364 -13.97 17.85 4.87
N ILE A 365 -13.60 16.58 4.98
CA ILE A 365 -14.44 15.45 4.57
C ILE A 365 -14.66 14.57 5.78
N PHE A 366 -15.93 14.41 6.14
CA PHE A 366 -16.36 13.55 7.25
C PHE A 366 -17.32 12.49 6.73
N GLU A 367 -17.24 11.31 7.33
CA GLU A 367 -18.16 10.22 7.06
C GLU A 367 -18.78 9.73 8.36
N ILE A 368 -20.12 9.72 8.41
CA ILE A 368 -20.90 9.39 9.59
C ILE A 368 -21.56 8.03 9.40
N PHE A 369 -21.27 7.11 10.31
CA PHE A 369 -21.82 5.77 10.38
C PHE A 369 -22.83 5.75 11.52
N LEU A 370 -24.12 5.76 11.19
CA LEU A 370 -25.19 5.86 12.17
C LEU A 370 -25.37 4.55 12.95
N GLU A 371 -25.41 3.42 12.25
CA GLU A 371 -25.55 2.09 12.86
C GLU A 371 -24.42 1.78 13.86
N SER A 372 -23.17 1.93 13.41
CA SER A 372 -21.99 1.68 14.25
C SER A 372 -21.60 2.87 15.15
N ARG A 373 -22.32 3.99 15.05
CA ARG A 373 -22.15 5.22 15.85
C ARG A 373 -20.73 5.76 15.90
N TYR A 374 -20.13 5.99 14.74
CA TYR A 374 -18.84 6.68 14.65
C TYR A 374 -18.77 7.69 13.50
N ILE A 375 -17.87 8.65 13.63
CA ILE A 375 -17.48 9.57 12.57
C ILE A 375 -16.02 9.30 12.20
N ILE A 376 -15.77 9.19 10.90
CA ILE A 376 -14.43 9.12 10.32
C ILE A 376 -14.05 10.49 9.74
N TRP A 377 -12.85 10.95 10.05
CA TRP A 377 -12.20 12.11 9.44
C TRP A 377 -11.35 11.66 8.26
N ARG A 378 -11.81 11.96 7.03
CA ARG A 378 -11.15 11.53 5.78
C ARG A 378 -10.16 12.57 5.26
N ASN A 379 -10.50 13.85 5.37
CA ASN A 379 -9.70 14.95 4.85
C ASN A 379 -9.78 16.18 5.76
N GLY A 380 -8.66 16.89 5.93
CA GLY A 380 -8.55 18.18 6.61
C GLY A 380 -7.29 18.30 7.47
N TYR A 381 -7.02 19.48 8.05
CA TYR A 381 -5.69 19.76 8.63
C TYR A 381 -5.64 19.85 10.16
N ASN A 382 -6.78 20.01 10.84
CA ASN A 382 -6.80 20.32 12.27
C ASN A 382 -7.69 19.37 13.06
N TYR A 383 -7.08 18.63 13.97
CA TYR A 383 -7.76 17.67 14.84
C TYR A 383 -8.77 18.32 15.80
N LYS A 384 -8.51 19.54 16.32
CA LYS A 384 -9.47 20.27 17.17
C LYS A 384 -10.73 20.67 16.39
N ILE A 385 -10.58 20.93 15.09
CA ILE A 385 -11.71 21.19 14.20
C ILE A 385 -12.52 19.89 14.00
N PHE A 386 -11.86 18.75 13.79
CA PHE A 386 -12.55 17.45 13.79
C PHE A 386 -13.33 17.19 15.10
N GLU A 387 -12.73 17.44 16.27
CA GLU A 387 -13.44 17.30 17.56
C GLU A 387 -14.63 18.25 17.68
N SER A 388 -14.52 19.47 17.12
CA SER A 388 -15.64 20.40 17.07
C SER A 388 -16.79 19.89 16.21
N PHE A 389 -16.50 19.20 15.10
CA PHE A 389 -17.52 18.56 14.26
C PHE A 389 -18.24 17.45 15.03
N VAL A 390 -17.49 16.58 15.69
CA VAL A 390 -18.03 15.47 16.50
C VAL A 390 -18.92 16.02 17.62
N ASN A 391 -18.48 17.06 18.32
CA ASN A 391 -19.26 17.68 19.38
C ASN A 391 -20.55 18.33 18.87
N MET A 392 -20.54 18.90 17.66
CA MET A 392 -21.76 19.40 17.03
C MET A 392 -22.75 18.27 16.74
N ILE A 393 -22.28 17.12 16.25
CA ILE A 393 -23.15 15.96 15.99
C ILE A 393 -23.66 15.33 17.29
N ASN A 394 -22.86 15.27 18.34
CA ASN A 394 -23.28 14.77 19.65
C ASN A 394 -24.30 15.67 20.37
N SER A 395 -24.49 16.91 19.92
CA SER A 395 -25.47 17.85 20.51
C SER A 395 -26.91 17.65 20.03
N LEU A 396 -27.20 16.52 19.36
CA LEU A 396 -28.48 16.21 18.69
C LEU A 396 -29.42 15.33 19.51
#